data_AF-A0A9X1TE79-F1
#
_entry.id   AF-A0A9X1TE79-F1
#
_cell.length_a   1.000
_cell.length_b   1.000
_cell.length_c   1.000
_cell.angle_alpha   90.00
_cell.angle_beta   90.00
_cell.angle_gamma   90.00
#
_symmetry.space_group_name_H-M   'P 1'
#
loop_
_entity.id
_entity.type
_entity.pdbx_description
1 polymer ?
#
loop_
_entity_poly.entity_id
_entity_poly.type
_entity_poly.pdbx_seq_one_letter_code
_entity_poly.pdbx_strand_id
1 'polypeptide(L)'
;MLKSKRILLALFSLALFVTSCKEDEDVKPGNTLTARAGADQNVNAGDIVTLDGSASTDSENKPFDYRWTFTKRPARSTAALSSATVSKPTFKTDLPGEYEVELTTSNANGESKDKVLITATVIQPIVLDANIAVKTTLEDRIDNPEVPDYIANGNVSVNAELTLKPGVVIAFARDARLEVNDNGGILLAKGDSTKLIRLIGKETKKGFWAGVIFRSSSSANALEYVQVLHAGSKVLFSGRKAGMAIAGSSKAEVSIKNSLFEQNDGYGLWIERGVILSSFTKNTFKGNTEAGILLDADNVAKLDVNSSFTNGNGRNVVEIFASQLSKNITAEVIWQGFKDKTPYRVLEGLTVDANWKISPGVVIEMSEGARMSIDEGYINATGTQTAKIVIKGAENKPAYWRGLICYTTSVNNIFEHVEITGGGSTALVSGKKVNIAVYGSQARMQIKNSKISGSGGYGVYVNYQASVNEDIETVNTFADNVEGKVLRE
;
A
#
# COMPACT_ATOMS: atom_id res chain seq x y z
N MET A 1 87.44 -2.06 -34.96
CA MET A 1 88.67 -2.47 -35.66
C MET A 1 88.28 -3.61 -36.59
N LEU A 2 88.38 -3.63 -37.92
CA LEU A 2 89.09 -2.90 -38.99
C LEU A 2 88.07 -2.88 -40.18
N LYS A 3 87.69 -1.77 -40.84
CA LYS A 3 88.39 -1.02 -41.92
C LYS A 3 89.05 -1.98 -42.93
N SER A 4 88.80 -1.96 -44.25
CA SER A 4 89.00 -0.86 -45.21
C SER A 4 88.70 -1.45 -46.63
N LYS A 5 87.91 -0.80 -47.53
CA LYS A 5 88.34 0.18 -48.56
C LYS A 5 89.26 -0.45 -49.65
N ARG A 6 89.14 -0.23 -50.97
CA ARG A 6 88.57 0.89 -51.75
C ARG A 6 88.86 0.72 -53.28
N ILE A 7 88.12 1.50 -54.08
CA ILE A 7 88.52 2.23 -55.34
C ILE A 7 88.51 1.45 -56.67
N LEU A 8 88.15 1.97 -57.85
CA LEU A 8 87.38 3.12 -58.39
C LEU A 8 87.62 3.16 -59.94
N LEU A 9 86.73 3.83 -60.69
CA LEU A 9 86.81 4.35 -62.08
C LEU A 9 86.51 3.38 -63.24
N ALA A 10 85.88 3.79 -64.36
CA ALA A 10 85.04 4.93 -64.75
C ALA A 10 84.75 4.73 -66.26
N LEU A 11 83.54 5.05 -66.76
CA LEU A 11 83.33 6.07 -67.81
C LEU A 11 81.87 6.14 -68.27
N PHE A 12 81.47 7.39 -68.45
CA PHE A 12 80.20 7.95 -68.87
C PHE A 12 79.97 7.75 -70.38
N SER A 13 78.75 7.45 -70.79
CA SER A 13 78.19 7.98 -72.04
C SER A 13 76.66 8.01 -71.99
N LEU A 14 76.17 9.23 -72.13
CA LEU A 14 74.80 9.72 -72.03
C LEU A 14 74.06 9.53 -73.38
N ALA A 15 72.87 8.94 -73.36
CA ALA A 15 71.88 9.08 -74.45
C ALA A 15 70.44 8.84 -73.91
N LEU A 16 69.70 9.95 -73.76
CA LEU A 16 68.22 10.06 -73.77
C LEU A 16 67.70 9.62 -75.16
N PHE A 17 66.48 9.13 -75.43
CA PHE A 17 65.23 8.82 -74.73
C PHE A 17 64.46 7.92 -75.72
N VAL A 18 63.78 6.85 -75.28
CA VAL A 18 62.34 6.67 -75.55
C VAL A 18 61.76 5.82 -74.42
N THR A 19 60.90 6.45 -73.62
CA THR A 19 60.11 5.84 -72.56
C THR A 19 59.05 4.93 -73.18
N SER A 20 59.20 3.62 -73.01
CA SER A 20 58.07 2.70 -73.15
C SER A 20 57.34 2.69 -71.81
N CYS A 21 56.33 3.55 -71.68
CA CYS A 21 55.34 3.39 -70.61
C CYS A 21 54.54 2.13 -70.94
N LYS A 22 54.85 1.03 -70.25
CA LYS A 22 53.85 0.02 -69.97
C LYS A 22 53.04 0.62 -68.83
N GLU A 23 51.78 0.96 -69.07
CA GLU A 23 50.85 1.31 -67.99
C GLU A 23 50.87 0.15 -66.99
N ASP A 24 51.44 0.38 -65.81
CA ASP A 24 51.10 -0.42 -64.65
C ASP A 24 49.60 -0.18 -64.44
N GLU A 25 48.79 -1.21 -64.67
CA GLU A 25 47.41 -1.19 -64.21
C GLU A 25 47.46 -1.03 -62.69
N ASP A 26 47.20 0.18 -62.22
CA ASP A 26 46.84 0.45 -60.84
C ASP A 26 45.66 -0.47 -60.53
N VAL A 27 45.92 -1.57 -59.82
CA VAL A 27 44.87 -2.39 -59.21
C VAL A 27 44.23 -1.49 -58.16
N LYS A 28 43.20 -0.74 -58.55
CA LYS A 28 42.32 -0.06 -57.60
C LYS A 28 41.87 -1.13 -56.59
N PRO A 29 42.16 -0.97 -55.29
CA PRO A 29 41.61 -1.87 -54.29
C PRO A 29 40.09 -1.94 -54.50
N GLY A 30 39.55 -3.15 -54.62
CA GLY A 30 38.11 -3.33 -54.77
C GLY A 30 37.38 -2.65 -53.62
N ASN A 31 36.22 -2.05 -53.90
CA ASN A 31 35.46 -1.34 -52.89
C ASN A 31 35.21 -2.24 -51.66
N THR A 32 35.76 -1.84 -50.52
CA THR A 32 35.72 -2.62 -49.27
C THR A 32 34.68 -2.02 -48.33
N LEU A 33 33.64 -2.81 -48.04
CA LEU A 33 32.64 -2.52 -47.00
C LEU A 33 33.11 -3.08 -45.67
N THR A 34 33.11 -2.25 -44.62
CA THR A 34 33.52 -2.63 -43.27
C THR A 34 32.39 -2.37 -42.29
N ALA A 35 31.78 -3.44 -41.77
CA ALA A 35 30.84 -3.35 -40.65
C ALA A 35 31.59 -3.04 -39.35
N ARG A 36 31.02 -2.19 -38.51
CA ARG A 36 31.48 -1.92 -37.14
C ARG A 36 30.27 -1.85 -36.22
N ALA A 37 30.06 -2.89 -35.42
CA ALA A 37 28.91 -3.05 -34.53
C ALA A 37 29.02 -2.25 -33.22
N GLY A 38 30.20 -1.66 -32.96
CA GLY A 38 30.50 -0.93 -31.73
C GLY A 38 31.27 -1.78 -30.73
N ALA A 39 31.59 -1.20 -29.57
CA ALA A 39 32.28 -1.91 -28.50
C ALA A 39 31.30 -2.75 -27.67
N ASP A 40 31.80 -3.82 -27.08
CA ASP A 40 31.06 -4.65 -26.12
C ASP A 40 30.55 -3.82 -24.93
N GLN A 41 29.39 -4.18 -24.40
CA GLN A 41 28.69 -3.42 -23.36
C GLN A 41 28.45 -4.28 -22.12
N ASN A 42 28.69 -3.72 -20.93
CA ASN A 42 28.31 -4.32 -19.66
C ASN A 42 27.17 -3.50 -19.05
N VAL A 43 26.02 -4.13 -18.81
CA VAL A 43 24.79 -3.47 -18.34
C VAL A 43 24.11 -4.30 -17.25
N ASN A 44 23.08 -3.76 -16.62
CA ASN A 44 22.19 -4.53 -15.77
C ASN A 44 21.07 -5.15 -16.61
N ALA A 45 20.61 -6.33 -16.22
CA ALA A 45 19.35 -6.87 -16.74
C ALA A 45 18.22 -5.87 -16.46
N GLY A 46 17.44 -5.56 -17.48
CA GLY A 46 16.40 -4.52 -17.49
C GLY A 46 16.80 -3.28 -18.28
N ASP A 47 18.11 -3.03 -18.47
CA ASP A 47 18.58 -1.83 -19.16
C ASP A 47 18.22 -1.86 -20.65
N ILE A 48 17.91 -0.67 -21.20
CA ILE A 48 17.82 -0.46 -22.64
C ILE A 48 19.23 -0.21 -23.18
N VAL A 49 19.67 -1.12 -24.02
CA VAL A 49 20.94 -1.03 -24.74
C VAL A 49 20.72 -0.32 -26.07
N THR A 50 21.65 0.57 -26.43
CA THR A 50 21.73 1.14 -27.77
C THR A 50 22.94 0.54 -28.49
N LEU A 51 22.71 -0.07 -29.65
CA LEU A 51 23.77 -0.54 -30.54
C LEU A 51 24.20 0.62 -31.45
N ASP A 52 25.44 0.62 -31.93
CA ASP A 52 25.93 1.72 -32.76
C ASP A 52 26.75 1.22 -33.96
N GLY A 53 26.08 1.13 -35.10
CA GLY A 53 26.66 0.76 -36.39
C GLY A 53 27.27 1.92 -37.15
N SER A 54 27.14 3.17 -36.66
CA SER A 54 27.41 4.39 -37.45
C SER A 54 28.87 4.59 -37.82
N ALA A 55 29.79 3.84 -37.20
CA ALA A 55 31.21 3.81 -37.56
C ALA A 55 31.51 2.88 -38.76
N SER A 56 30.52 2.16 -39.29
CA SER A 56 30.67 1.34 -40.51
C SER A 56 30.96 2.22 -41.71
N THR A 57 31.81 1.75 -42.63
CA THR A 57 32.28 2.54 -43.76
C THR A 57 32.40 1.72 -45.03
N ASP A 58 32.20 2.37 -46.17
CA ASP A 58 32.53 1.88 -47.50
C ASP A 58 33.74 2.66 -48.02
N SER A 59 34.79 2.00 -48.52
CA SER A 59 36.04 2.66 -48.94
C SER A 59 35.87 3.68 -50.06
N GLU A 60 34.78 3.61 -50.81
CA GLU A 60 34.40 4.56 -51.87
C GLU A 60 33.22 5.47 -51.46
N ASN A 61 32.83 5.48 -50.17
CA ASN A 61 31.69 6.21 -49.63
C ASN A 61 30.34 5.89 -50.32
N LYS A 62 30.17 4.66 -50.85
CA LYS A 62 28.88 4.25 -51.40
C LYS A 62 27.85 4.00 -50.28
N PRO A 63 26.56 4.27 -50.53
CA PRO A 63 25.50 3.88 -49.61
C PRO A 63 25.49 2.37 -49.35
N PHE A 64 25.11 1.99 -48.12
CA PHE A 64 24.91 0.60 -47.71
C PHE A 64 23.78 0.53 -46.67
N ASP A 65 23.16 -0.63 -46.56
CA ASP A 65 22.06 -0.91 -45.63
C ASP A 65 22.58 -1.56 -44.34
N TYR A 66 21.86 -1.39 -43.23
CA TYR A 66 22.11 -2.08 -41.96
C TYR A 66 21.13 -3.24 -41.78
N ARG A 67 21.60 -4.34 -41.19
CA ARG A 67 20.77 -5.47 -40.76
C ARG A 67 21.31 -6.06 -39.46
N TRP A 68 20.60 -5.82 -38.36
CA TRP A 68 20.92 -6.33 -37.04
C TRP A 68 20.17 -7.62 -36.72
N THR A 69 20.87 -8.62 -36.17
CA THR A 69 20.27 -9.90 -35.79
C THR A 69 20.85 -10.42 -34.48
N PHE A 70 20.00 -10.96 -33.59
CA PHE A 70 20.49 -11.68 -32.41
C PHE A 70 21.04 -13.04 -32.82
N THR A 71 22.32 -13.30 -32.54
CA THR A 71 22.97 -14.61 -32.71
C THR A 71 22.98 -15.41 -31.41
N LYS A 72 22.91 -14.74 -30.26
CA LYS A 72 22.80 -15.36 -28.94
C LYS A 72 21.95 -14.50 -28.02
N ARG A 73 21.14 -15.16 -27.18
CA ARG A 73 20.39 -14.55 -26.07
C ARG A 73 20.34 -15.52 -24.90
N PRO A 74 20.12 -15.05 -23.65
CA PRO A 74 19.83 -15.93 -22.53
C PRO A 74 18.64 -16.86 -22.84
N ALA A 75 18.66 -18.08 -22.31
CA ALA A 75 17.57 -19.03 -22.51
C ALA A 75 16.24 -18.42 -22.01
N ARG A 76 15.19 -18.51 -22.83
CA ARG A 76 13.86 -17.91 -22.60
C ARG A 76 13.79 -16.38 -22.66
N SER A 77 14.87 -15.71 -23.08
CA SER A 77 14.81 -14.29 -23.42
C SER A 77 13.87 -14.06 -24.61
N THR A 78 13.07 -13.01 -24.49
CA THR A 78 12.14 -12.47 -25.49
C THR A 78 12.62 -11.14 -26.09
N ALA A 79 13.84 -10.69 -25.75
CA ALA A 79 14.40 -9.42 -26.18
C ALA A 79 14.32 -9.23 -27.70
N ALA A 80 13.85 -8.06 -28.13
CA ALA A 80 13.69 -7.68 -29.52
C ALA A 80 14.32 -6.30 -29.79
N LEU A 81 14.89 -6.16 -30.99
CA LEU A 81 15.41 -4.87 -31.47
C LEU A 81 14.25 -3.95 -31.84
N SER A 82 14.40 -2.65 -31.56
CA SER A 82 13.44 -1.62 -31.95
C SER A 82 13.35 -1.46 -33.47
N SER A 83 14.45 -1.72 -34.17
CA SER A 83 14.49 -1.92 -35.62
C SER A 83 15.73 -2.72 -35.99
N ALA A 84 15.63 -3.55 -37.03
CA ALA A 84 16.80 -4.26 -37.55
C ALA A 84 17.61 -3.42 -38.56
N THR A 85 17.08 -2.30 -39.06
CA THR A 85 17.62 -1.63 -40.27
C THR A 85 18.15 -0.23 -40.05
N VAL A 86 18.05 0.31 -38.82
CA VAL A 86 18.62 1.61 -38.48
C VAL A 86 20.07 1.47 -38.00
N SER A 87 20.85 2.55 -38.10
CA SER A 87 22.25 2.55 -37.67
C SER A 87 22.42 2.44 -36.16
N LYS A 88 21.44 2.87 -35.37
CA LYS A 88 21.46 2.83 -33.90
C LYS A 88 20.18 2.24 -33.29
N PRO A 89 19.94 0.93 -33.43
CA PRO A 89 18.77 0.31 -32.83
C PRO A 89 18.95 0.14 -31.32
N THR A 90 17.85 -0.13 -30.64
CA THR A 90 17.82 -0.35 -29.19
C THR A 90 17.13 -1.66 -28.85
N PHE A 91 17.44 -2.26 -27.71
CA PHE A 91 16.66 -3.39 -27.16
C PHE A 91 16.77 -3.42 -25.63
N LYS A 92 15.83 -4.10 -24.96
CA LYS A 92 15.87 -4.31 -23.51
C LYS A 92 16.54 -5.64 -23.18
N THR A 93 17.51 -5.62 -22.26
CA THR A 93 18.16 -6.84 -21.72
C THR A 93 17.24 -7.53 -20.70
N ASP A 94 16.20 -8.20 -21.18
CA ASP A 94 15.12 -8.74 -20.33
C ASP A 94 15.53 -9.80 -19.29
N LEU A 95 16.71 -10.40 -19.41
CA LEU A 95 17.27 -11.40 -18.49
C LEU A 95 18.77 -11.18 -18.29
N PRO A 96 19.35 -11.60 -17.16
CA PRO A 96 20.80 -11.65 -17.00
C PRO A 96 21.42 -12.69 -17.93
N GLY A 97 22.60 -12.39 -18.45
CA GLY A 97 23.38 -13.25 -19.34
C GLY A 97 23.90 -12.50 -20.56
N GLU A 98 24.41 -13.27 -21.52
CA GLU A 98 25.03 -12.74 -22.74
C GLU A 98 24.02 -12.61 -23.88
N TYR A 99 23.99 -11.43 -24.49
CA TYR A 99 23.33 -11.14 -25.76
C TYR A 99 24.41 -10.86 -26.80
N GLU A 100 24.45 -11.64 -27.87
CA GLU A 100 25.34 -11.38 -29.01
C GLU A 100 24.47 -10.90 -30.17
N VAL A 101 24.80 -9.72 -30.71
CA VAL A 101 24.09 -9.13 -31.84
C VAL A 101 25.08 -8.93 -32.99
N GLU A 102 24.73 -9.47 -34.17
CA GLU A 102 25.50 -9.31 -35.40
C GLU A 102 24.91 -8.16 -36.22
N LEU A 103 25.77 -7.19 -36.57
CA LEU A 103 25.53 -6.22 -37.61
C LEU A 103 26.00 -6.80 -38.94
N THR A 104 25.10 -6.93 -39.91
CA THR A 104 25.46 -7.08 -41.33
C THR A 104 25.24 -5.75 -42.04
N THR A 105 26.27 -5.23 -42.70
CA THR A 105 26.12 -4.15 -43.68
C THR A 105 26.14 -4.73 -45.09
N SER A 106 25.30 -4.21 -46.00
CA SER A 106 25.19 -4.73 -47.37
C SER A 106 25.06 -3.63 -48.41
N ASN A 107 25.75 -3.78 -49.55
CA ASN A 107 25.53 -2.96 -50.75
C ASN A 107 25.70 -3.81 -52.02
N ALA A 108 25.69 -3.16 -53.19
CA ALA A 108 25.80 -3.85 -54.48
C ALA A 108 27.10 -4.67 -54.66
N ASN A 109 28.13 -4.43 -53.84
CA ASN A 109 29.44 -5.08 -53.94
C ASN A 109 29.62 -6.22 -52.92
N GLY A 110 28.67 -6.44 -52.00
CA GLY A 110 28.71 -7.54 -51.05
C GLY A 110 28.17 -7.19 -49.65
N GLU A 111 28.45 -8.09 -48.70
CA GLU A 111 28.11 -7.94 -47.28
C GLU A 111 29.38 -7.92 -46.41
N SER A 112 29.33 -7.18 -45.31
CA SER A 112 30.33 -7.18 -44.24
C SER A 112 29.64 -7.39 -42.91
N LYS A 113 30.30 -8.06 -41.96
CA LYS A 113 29.69 -8.46 -40.69
C LYS A 113 30.59 -8.10 -39.52
N ASP A 114 29.98 -7.65 -38.44
CA ASP A 114 30.65 -7.43 -37.16
C ASP A 114 29.69 -7.77 -36.01
N LYS A 115 30.23 -8.11 -34.85
CA LYS A 115 29.45 -8.51 -33.68
C LYS A 115 29.75 -7.63 -32.49
N VAL A 116 28.74 -7.47 -31.65
CA VAL A 116 28.87 -6.82 -30.35
C VAL A 116 28.29 -7.74 -29.28
N LEU A 117 29.06 -7.93 -28.21
CA LEU A 117 28.64 -8.68 -27.03
C LEU A 117 28.10 -7.74 -25.97
N ILE A 118 26.93 -8.07 -25.45
CA ILE A 118 26.31 -7.38 -24.32
C ILE A 118 26.20 -8.36 -23.17
N THR A 119 26.87 -8.05 -22.08
CA THR A 119 26.82 -8.82 -20.84
C THR A 119 25.89 -8.12 -19.84
N ALA A 120 24.69 -8.68 -19.67
CA ALA A 120 23.72 -8.21 -18.69
C ALA A 120 23.92 -8.92 -17.36
N THR A 121 24.18 -8.17 -16.29
CA THR A 121 24.37 -8.72 -14.93
C THR A 121 23.11 -8.58 -14.09
N VAL A 122 22.98 -9.42 -13.06
CA VAL A 122 21.87 -9.31 -12.10
C VAL A 122 22.05 -8.04 -11.27
N ILE A 123 21.09 -7.12 -11.35
CA ILE A 123 21.04 -5.97 -10.45
C ILE A 123 20.75 -6.43 -9.02
N GLN A 124 21.59 -6.02 -8.07
CA GLN A 124 21.43 -6.37 -6.67
C GLN A 124 20.66 -5.28 -5.90
N PRO A 125 19.87 -5.67 -4.88
CA PRO A 125 19.25 -4.73 -3.97
C PRO A 125 20.30 -3.88 -3.23
N ILE A 126 20.03 -2.59 -3.01
CA ILE A 126 20.85 -1.73 -2.16
C ILE A 126 20.52 -2.00 -0.69
N VAL A 127 21.53 -2.18 0.15
CA VAL A 127 21.32 -2.30 1.59
C VAL A 127 21.09 -0.91 2.19
N LEU A 128 19.99 -0.75 2.94
CA LEU A 128 19.76 0.41 3.81
C LEU A 128 20.48 0.16 5.13
N ASP A 129 21.72 0.66 5.24
CA ASP A 129 22.63 0.42 6.37
C ASP A 129 22.62 1.54 7.42
N ALA A 130 21.92 2.64 7.16
CA ALA A 130 21.82 3.79 8.05
C ALA A 130 20.39 4.34 8.14
N ASN A 131 20.15 5.11 9.20
CA ASN A 131 18.94 5.89 9.37
C ASN A 131 18.87 7.01 8.31
N ILE A 132 17.65 7.39 7.92
CA ILE A 132 17.40 8.50 7.02
C ILE A 132 17.50 9.81 7.83
N ALA A 133 18.71 10.38 7.87
CA ALA A 133 19.01 11.61 8.62
C ALA A 133 19.03 12.87 7.73
N VAL A 134 18.98 12.71 6.41
CA VAL A 134 18.89 13.79 5.42
C VAL A 134 17.81 13.45 4.41
N LYS A 135 17.31 14.47 3.69
CA LYS A 135 16.35 14.26 2.62
C LYS A 135 16.87 13.21 1.63
N THR A 136 16.13 12.12 1.49
CA THR A 136 16.52 10.94 0.71
C THR A 136 15.39 10.53 -0.21
N THR A 137 15.73 10.22 -1.46
CA THR A 137 14.80 9.67 -2.45
C THR A 137 15.28 8.29 -2.83
N LEU A 138 14.40 7.29 -2.71
CA LEU A 138 14.63 5.94 -3.20
C LEU A 138 13.94 5.79 -4.56
N GLU A 139 14.72 5.44 -5.56
CA GLU A 139 14.27 5.18 -6.94
C GLU A 139 13.88 3.71 -7.11
N ASP A 140 12.96 3.44 -8.05
CA ASP A 140 12.63 2.11 -8.56
C ASP A 140 13.78 1.65 -9.46
N ARG A 141 14.52 0.61 -9.04
CA ARG A 141 15.77 0.16 -9.65
C ARG A 141 15.61 -1.15 -10.39
N ILE A 142 14.70 -2.01 -9.93
CA ILE A 142 14.52 -3.37 -10.41
C ILE A 142 13.08 -3.52 -10.90
N ASP A 143 12.92 -3.56 -12.22
CA ASP A 143 11.60 -3.64 -12.88
C ASP A 143 10.73 -4.83 -12.44
N ASN A 144 11.32 -5.87 -11.84
CA ASN A 144 10.58 -7.02 -11.31
C ASN A 144 10.14 -6.74 -9.87
N PRO A 145 8.84 -6.50 -9.60
CA PRO A 145 8.34 -6.14 -8.27
C PRO A 145 8.39 -7.30 -7.25
N GLU A 146 8.77 -8.51 -7.67
CA GLU A 146 9.03 -9.64 -6.77
C GLU A 146 10.48 -9.66 -6.26
N VAL A 147 11.34 -8.78 -6.77
CA VAL A 147 12.72 -8.60 -6.32
C VAL A 147 12.85 -7.23 -5.67
N PRO A 148 13.37 -7.12 -4.44
CA PRO A 148 13.45 -5.84 -3.75
C PRO A 148 14.51 -4.91 -4.34
N ASP A 149 14.21 -3.61 -4.48
CA ASP A 149 15.20 -2.59 -4.80
C ASP A 149 16.16 -2.35 -3.64
N TYR A 150 15.62 -2.45 -2.42
CA TYR A 150 16.33 -2.15 -1.17
C TYR A 150 16.12 -3.24 -0.12
N ILE A 151 17.15 -3.50 0.68
CA ILE A 151 17.07 -4.41 1.83
C ILE A 151 17.43 -3.66 3.11
N ALA A 152 16.53 -3.66 4.09
CA ALA A 152 16.79 -3.21 5.45
C ALA A 152 17.20 -4.41 6.32
N ASN A 153 18.49 -4.53 6.65
CA ASN A 153 19.01 -5.63 7.49
C ASN A 153 18.77 -5.40 8.99
N GLY A 154 18.37 -4.18 9.38
CA GLY A 154 18.02 -3.81 10.74
C GLY A 154 16.92 -2.74 10.74
N ASN A 155 16.69 -2.13 11.89
CA ASN A 155 15.73 -1.03 11.99
C ASN A 155 16.22 0.17 11.18
N VAL A 156 15.30 0.82 10.46
CA VAL A 156 15.56 2.06 9.73
C VAL A 156 14.69 3.14 10.35
N SER A 157 15.33 4.12 11.00
CA SER A 157 14.65 5.32 11.48
C SER A 157 14.65 6.41 10.41
N VAL A 158 13.49 7.02 10.20
CA VAL A 158 13.31 8.17 9.31
C VAL A 158 13.20 9.43 10.16
N ASN A 159 14.28 10.22 10.16
CA ASN A 159 14.44 11.47 10.91
C ASN A 159 14.49 12.71 9.99
N ALA A 160 14.40 12.50 8.69
CA ALA A 160 14.27 13.52 7.66
C ALA A 160 13.27 13.04 6.60
N GLU A 161 13.05 13.82 5.54
CA GLU A 161 12.17 13.41 4.44
C GLU A 161 12.71 12.16 3.72
N LEU A 162 11.91 11.10 3.69
CA LEU A 162 12.09 9.92 2.85
C LEU A 162 11.02 9.91 1.76
N THR A 163 11.44 10.04 0.51
CA THR A 163 10.57 9.89 -0.66
C THR A 163 10.78 8.52 -1.30
N LEU A 164 9.71 7.77 -1.48
CA LEU A 164 9.70 6.50 -2.22
C LEU A 164 8.99 6.72 -3.56
N LYS A 165 9.70 6.48 -4.67
CA LYS A 165 9.15 6.60 -6.03
C LYS A 165 8.19 5.45 -6.35
N PRO A 166 7.25 5.62 -7.32
CA PRO A 166 6.39 4.53 -7.77
C PRO A 166 7.20 3.30 -8.17
N GLY A 167 6.80 2.12 -7.67
CA GLY A 167 7.43 0.83 -7.97
C GLY A 167 8.43 0.36 -6.92
N VAL A 168 8.90 1.25 -6.03
CA VAL A 168 9.93 0.90 -5.03
C VAL A 168 9.48 -0.27 -4.13
N VAL A 169 10.33 -1.29 -4.04
CA VAL A 169 10.19 -2.44 -3.16
C VAL A 169 11.30 -2.44 -2.11
N ILE A 170 10.91 -2.41 -0.83
CA ILE A 170 11.83 -2.52 0.31
C ILE A 170 11.56 -3.81 1.06
N ALA A 171 12.56 -4.68 1.14
CA ALA A 171 12.52 -5.91 1.92
C ALA A 171 13.19 -5.74 3.30
N PHE A 172 12.49 -6.13 4.35
CA PHE A 172 12.96 -6.05 5.73
C PHE A 172 13.42 -7.42 6.23
N ALA A 173 14.60 -7.46 6.86
CA ALA A 173 15.09 -8.64 7.56
C ALA A 173 14.19 -9.00 8.75
N ARG A 174 14.42 -10.18 9.33
CA ARG A 174 13.64 -10.68 10.45
C ARG A 174 13.63 -9.67 11.60
N ASP A 175 12.44 -9.39 12.14
CA ASP A 175 12.21 -8.48 13.26
C ASP A 175 12.64 -7.01 13.07
N ALA A 176 13.12 -6.62 11.88
CA ALA A 176 13.44 -5.25 11.52
C ALA A 176 12.15 -4.43 11.38
N ARG A 177 12.23 -3.12 11.67
CA ARG A 177 11.13 -2.17 11.48
C ARG A 177 11.56 -0.93 10.70
N LEU A 178 10.60 -0.30 10.05
CA LEU A 178 10.70 1.10 9.61
C LEU A 178 10.04 1.98 10.69
N GLU A 179 10.71 3.03 11.13
CA GLU A 179 10.16 3.95 12.13
C GLU A 179 10.22 5.40 11.64
N VAL A 180 9.07 6.03 11.40
CA VAL A 180 8.97 7.43 10.96
C VAL A 180 8.80 8.31 12.19
N ASN A 181 9.87 9.01 12.58
CA ASN A 181 9.92 9.75 13.84
C ASN A 181 9.31 11.15 13.75
N ASP A 182 8.90 11.68 14.90
CA ASP A 182 8.36 13.04 15.05
C ASP A 182 9.45 14.14 15.00
N ASN A 183 10.72 13.78 15.18
CA ASN A 183 11.89 14.65 15.08
C ASN A 183 12.28 14.98 13.62
N GLY A 184 11.34 15.43 12.81
CA GLY A 184 11.57 15.85 11.41
C GLY A 184 11.42 14.74 10.36
N GLY A 185 11.03 13.52 10.76
CA GLY A 185 10.72 12.45 9.82
C GLY A 185 9.51 12.78 8.96
N ILE A 186 9.59 12.54 7.66
CA ILE A 186 8.45 12.64 6.73
C ILE A 186 8.53 11.43 5.80
N LEU A 187 7.41 10.73 5.61
CA LEU A 187 7.33 9.67 4.60
C LEU A 187 6.40 10.09 3.47
N LEU A 188 6.99 10.23 2.27
CA LEU A 188 6.30 10.49 1.01
C LEU A 188 6.38 9.22 0.14
N ALA A 189 5.39 8.34 0.27
CA ALA A 189 5.30 7.13 -0.53
C ALA A 189 4.06 7.21 -1.43
N LYS A 190 4.26 7.63 -2.69
CA LYS A 190 3.18 7.82 -3.67
C LYS A 190 3.48 7.00 -4.91
N GLY A 191 2.97 5.77 -4.92
CA GLY A 191 2.95 4.91 -6.10
C GLY A 191 1.79 5.22 -7.04
N ASP A 192 1.54 4.32 -7.97
CA ASP A 192 0.38 4.37 -8.86
C ASP A 192 -0.24 2.97 -9.03
N SER A 193 -1.36 2.88 -9.77
CA SER A 193 -2.10 1.63 -9.95
C SER A 193 -1.34 0.53 -10.70
N THR A 194 -0.24 0.87 -11.36
CA THR A 194 0.64 -0.06 -12.09
C THR A 194 1.96 -0.32 -11.37
N LYS A 195 2.41 0.63 -10.57
CA LYS A 195 3.67 0.60 -9.82
C LYS A 195 3.41 0.90 -8.34
N LEU A 196 2.92 -0.12 -7.64
CA LEU A 196 2.76 -0.07 -6.18
C LEU A 196 4.12 0.05 -5.49
N ILE A 197 4.18 0.80 -4.40
CA ILE A 197 5.31 0.77 -3.47
C ILE A 197 5.09 -0.37 -2.50
N ARG A 198 6.07 -1.27 -2.31
CA ARG A 198 5.89 -2.48 -1.50
C ARG A 198 6.88 -2.51 -0.33
N LEU A 199 6.34 -2.61 0.89
CA LEU A 199 7.09 -2.84 2.12
C LEU A 199 6.85 -4.29 2.55
N ILE A 200 7.87 -5.14 2.37
CA ILE A 200 7.75 -6.61 2.47
C ILE A 200 8.75 -7.21 3.46
N GLY A 201 8.46 -8.40 3.98
CA GLY A 201 9.49 -9.24 4.59
C GLY A 201 10.43 -9.82 3.53
N LYS A 202 11.71 -10.01 3.89
CA LYS A 202 12.70 -10.68 3.03
C LYS A 202 12.31 -12.13 2.70
N GLU A 203 11.54 -12.76 3.58
CA GLU A 203 10.81 -13.99 3.28
C GLU A 203 9.32 -13.70 3.15
N THR A 204 8.66 -14.38 2.21
CA THR A 204 7.22 -14.29 1.93
C THR A 204 6.39 -15.05 2.96
N LYS A 205 6.55 -14.68 4.24
CA LYS A 205 5.91 -15.33 5.39
C LYS A 205 5.23 -14.29 6.29
N LYS A 206 3.97 -14.52 6.66
CA LYS A 206 3.27 -13.66 7.65
C LYS A 206 4.10 -13.55 8.92
N GLY A 207 4.24 -12.34 9.47
CA GLY A 207 4.99 -12.13 10.70
C GLY A 207 6.50 -12.35 10.55
N PHE A 208 7.09 -12.06 9.39
CA PHE A 208 8.53 -12.18 9.18
C PHE A 208 9.31 -10.98 9.76
N TRP A 209 8.86 -9.77 9.46
CA TRP A 209 9.47 -8.52 9.95
C TRP A 209 8.53 -7.80 10.91
N ALA A 210 9.00 -6.78 11.63
CA ALA A 210 8.20 -6.19 12.70
C ALA A 210 7.05 -5.33 12.20
N GLY A 211 7.24 -4.55 11.13
CA GLY A 211 6.24 -3.63 10.58
C GLY A 211 6.71 -2.18 10.61
N VAL A 212 5.78 -1.25 10.40
CA VAL A 212 6.04 0.20 10.37
C VAL A 212 5.50 0.89 11.60
N ILE A 213 6.35 1.62 12.34
CA ILE A 213 5.90 2.56 13.38
C ILE A 213 5.88 3.96 12.78
N PHE A 214 4.76 4.66 12.94
CA PHE A 214 4.55 5.99 12.38
C PHE A 214 4.22 7.00 13.48
N ARG A 215 5.16 7.91 13.77
CA ARG A 215 5.05 8.91 14.84
C ARG A 215 5.05 10.35 14.34
N SER A 216 5.44 10.57 13.09
CA SER A 216 5.55 11.92 12.54
C SER A 216 4.21 12.65 12.54
N SER A 217 4.21 13.87 13.08
CA SER A 217 3.09 14.80 13.09
C SER A 217 3.07 15.73 11.86
N SER A 218 3.95 15.50 10.89
CA SER A 218 3.98 16.29 9.66
C SER A 218 2.74 16.03 8.81
N SER A 219 2.00 17.07 8.45
CA SER A 219 0.86 16.96 7.52
C SER A 219 1.28 16.57 6.10
N ALA A 220 2.58 16.62 5.78
CA ALA A 220 3.10 16.19 4.49
C ALA A 220 3.08 14.65 4.31
N ASN A 221 2.99 13.89 5.40
CA ASN A 221 3.00 12.43 5.37
C ASN A 221 1.90 11.85 4.47
N ALA A 222 2.30 11.02 3.51
CA ALA A 222 1.40 10.48 2.51
C ALA A 222 1.78 9.07 2.08
N LEU A 223 0.79 8.17 2.15
CA LEU A 223 0.83 6.82 1.62
C LEU A 223 -0.25 6.71 0.53
N GLU A 224 0.16 6.53 -0.71
CA GLU A 224 -0.72 6.31 -1.84
C GLU A 224 -0.22 5.16 -2.69
N TYR A 225 -1.07 4.16 -2.97
CA TYR A 225 -0.67 2.91 -3.64
C TYR A 225 0.51 2.19 -2.95
N VAL A 226 0.47 2.15 -1.62
CA VAL A 226 1.46 1.45 -0.79
C VAL A 226 0.91 0.10 -0.35
N GLN A 227 1.75 -0.93 -0.42
CA GLN A 227 1.45 -2.29 0.02
C GLN A 227 2.32 -2.61 1.24
N VAL A 228 1.72 -3.05 2.35
CA VAL A 228 2.43 -3.53 3.55
C VAL A 228 2.11 -5.01 3.76
N LEU A 229 3.12 -5.87 3.66
CA LEU A 229 2.98 -7.33 3.73
C LEU A 229 3.99 -8.01 4.63
N HIS A 230 3.62 -9.20 5.12
CA HIS A 230 4.50 -10.11 5.85
C HIS A 230 5.02 -9.54 7.19
N ALA A 231 4.43 -8.46 7.67
CA ALA A 231 4.81 -7.80 8.92
C ALA A 231 4.14 -8.44 10.14
N GLY A 232 4.47 -7.93 11.32
CA GLY A 232 3.91 -8.40 12.59
C GLY A 232 4.64 -9.60 13.19
N SER A 233 5.97 -9.67 13.09
CA SER A 233 6.77 -10.70 13.79
C SER A 233 6.67 -10.64 15.31
N LYS A 234 6.47 -9.44 15.84
CA LYS A 234 6.36 -9.14 17.28
C LYS A 234 5.40 -7.99 17.51
N VAL A 235 5.09 -7.73 18.78
CA VAL A 235 4.33 -6.54 19.19
C VAL A 235 5.04 -5.31 18.64
N LEU A 236 4.31 -4.52 17.86
CA LEU A 236 4.82 -3.33 17.20
C LEU A 236 4.65 -2.11 18.10
N PHE A 237 3.48 -1.98 18.73
CA PHE A 237 3.19 -0.88 19.65
C PHE A 237 2.05 -1.23 20.62
N SER A 238 2.15 -0.78 21.88
CA SER A 238 1.13 -0.92 22.94
C SER A 238 0.48 -2.32 23.03
N GLY A 239 1.30 -3.37 23.06
CA GLY A 239 0.83 -4.75 23.19
C GLY A 239 0.22 -5.36 21.91
N ARG A 240 0.18 -4.63 20.79
CA ARG A 240 -0.46 -5.08 19.55
C ARG A 240 0.56 -5.35 18.45
N LYS A 241 0.33 -6.45 17.72
CA LYS A 241 1.01 -6.75 16.47
C LYS A 241 0.22 -6.10 15.33
N ALA A 242 0.92 -5.48 14.38
CA ALA A 242 0.30 -4.92 13.20
C ALA A 242 1.29 -4.85 12.04
N GLY A 243 0.79 -4.71 10.81
CA GLY A 243 1.63 -4.34 9.68
C GLY A 243 2.15 -2.91 9.80
N MET A 244 1.28 -2.01 10.26
CA MET A 244 1.62 -0.63 10.57
C MET A 244 0.91 -0.17 11.84
N ALA A 245 1.62 0.60 12.67
CA ALA A 245 1.10 1.25 13.86
C ALA A 245 1.32 2.77 13.73
N ILE A 246 0.24 3.54 13.69
CA ILE A 246 0.30 5.01 13.73
C ILE A 246 0.03 5.41 15.18
N ALA A 247 1.04 5.96 15.84
CA ALA A 247 1.07 6.09 17.29
C ALA A 247 2.09 7.13 17.76
N GLY A 248 1.99 7.55 19.02
CA GLY A 248 2.95 8.45 19.66
C GLY A 248 2.33 9.73 20.22
N SER A 249 3.09 10.42 21.08
CA SER A 249 2.65 11.59 21.85
C SER A 249 2.48 12.87 21.02
N SER A 250 2.93 12.88 19.78
CA SER A 250 3.00 14.05 18.89
C SER A 250 1.74 14.30 18.06
N LYS A 251 0.68 13.49 18.21
CA LYS A 251 -0.48 13.43 17.29
C LYS A 251 -0.04 13.19 15.85
N ALA A 252 0.46 11.98 15.60
CA ALA A 252 0.91 11.58 14.27
C ALA A 252 -0.17 11.89 13.21
N GLU A 253 0.24 12.42 12.07
CA GLU A 253 -0.66 12.81 10.98
C GLU A 253 -0.24 12.08 9.70
N VAL A 254 -1.21 11.50 8.99
CA VAL A 254 -0.95 10.81 7.73
C VAL A 254 -2.19 10.76 6.83
N SER A 255 -1.96 10.86 5.53
CA SER A 255 -2.95 10.53 4.50
C SER A 255 -2.69 9.14 3.93
N ILE A 256 -3.74 8.31 3.82
CA ILE A 256 -3.64 6.92 3.31
C ILE A 256 -4.69 6.70 2.23
N LYS A 257 -4.24 6.45 1.00
CA LYS A 257 -5.12 6.31 -0.17
C LYS A 257 -4.75 5.10 -1.01
N ASN A 258 -5.74 4.40 -1.56
CA ASN A 258 -5.55 3.29 -2.50
C ASN A 258 -4.49 2.27 -2.05
N SER A 259 -4.32 2.10 -0.73
CA SER A 259 -3.22 1.32 -0.14
C SER A 259 -3.74 -0.01 0.38
N LEU A 260 -2.82 -0.97 0.50
CA LEU A 260 -3.13 -2.38 0.76
C LEU A 260 -2.33 -2.89 1.96
N PHE A 261 -3.04 -3.36 2.97
CA PHE A 261 -2.44 -3.98 4.16
C PHE A 261 -2.85 -5.44 4.17
N GLU A 262 -1.92 -6.34 3.81
CA GLU A 262 -2.27 -7.73 3.60
C GLU A 262 -1.25 -8.74 4.11
N GLN A 263 -1.72 -9.94 4.42
CA GLN A 263 -0.86 -11.06 4.84
C GLN A 263 0.07 -10.68 6.01
N ASN A 264 -0.41 -9.86 6.94
CA ASN A 264 0.30 -9.52 8.16
C ASN A 264 -0.14 -10.43 9.32
N ASP A 265 0.78 -10.68 10.25
CA ASP A 265 0.47 -11.37 11.49
C ASP A 265 0.17 -10.35 12.60
N GLY A 266 -1.11 -10.02 12.74
CA GLY A 266 -1.65 -8.96 13.57
C GLY A 266 -2.75 -8.20 12.82
N TYR A 267 -2.98 -6.96 13.22
CA TYR A 267 -3.81 -6.03 12.46
C TYR A 267 -3.12 -5.63 11.15
N GLY A 268 -3.87 -5.27 10.12
CA GLY A 268 -3.28 -4.58 8.97
C GLY A 268 -2.74 -3.20 9.40
N LEU A 269 -3.60 -2.43 10.09
CA LEU A 269 -3.30 -1.12 10.61
C LEU A 269 -3.83 -0.93 12.04
N TRP A 270 -2.97 -0.45 12.94
CA TRP A 270 -3.34 0.00 14.29
C TRP A 270 -3.22 1.51 14.37
N ILE A 271 -4.27 2.18 14.82
CA ILE A 271 -4.34 3.63 14.97
C ILE A 271 -4.58 3.96 16.44
N GLU A 272 -3.61 4.62 17.07
CA GLU A 272 -3.73 5.06 18.45
C GLU A 272 -4.66 6.27 18.58
N ARG A 273 -5.19 6.49 19.78
CA ARG A 273 -5.99 7.67 20.12
C ARG A 273 -5.21 8.96 19.81
N GLY A 274 -5.90 9.93 19.20
CA GLY A 274 -5.34 11.26 18.92
C GLY A 274 -4.53 11.35 17.62
N VAL A 275 -4.40 10.27 16.86
CA VAL A 275 -3.89 10.30 15.48
C VAL A 275 -4.80 11.13 14.60
N ILE A 276 -4.22 11.88 13.66
CA ILE A 276 -4.91 12.66 12.65
C ILE A 276 -4.85 11.93 11.31
N LEU A 277 -5.97 11.32 10.91
CA LEU A 277 -6.14 10.85 9.53
C LEU A 277 -6.59 12.02 8.65
N SER A 278 -5.63 12.68 7.99
CA SER A 278 -5.91 13.81 7.11
C SER A 278 -6.65 13.38 5.84
N SER A 279 -6.51 12.12 5.44
CA SER A 279 -7.34 11.46 4.44
C SER A 279 -7.25 9.94 4.57
N PHE A 280 -8.37 9.24 4.33
CA PHE A 280 -8.42 7.79 4.26
C PHE A 280 -9.36 7.39 3.12
N THR A 281 -8.84 6.89 1.99
CA THR A 281 -9.68 6.64 0.80
C THR A 281 -9.33 5.35 0.08
N LYS A 282 -10.32 4.49 -0.17
CA LYS A 282 -10.22 3.27 -0.99
C LYS A 282 -9.08 2.33 -0.58
N ASN A 283 -8.86 2.18 0.72
CA ASN A 283 -7.84 1.27 1.24
C ASN A 283 -8.40 -0.15 1.34
N THR A 284 -7.55 -1.15 1.18
CA THR A 284 -7.94 -2.56 1.24
C THR A 284 -7.16 -3.28 2.32
N PHE A 285 -7.84 -4.07 3.15
CA PHE A 285 -7.26 -4.88 4.20
C PHE A 285 -7.70 -6.32 4.00
N LYS A 286 -6.77 -7.26 3.80
CA LYS A 286 -7.10 -8.67 3.52
C LYS A 286 -6.06 -9.64 4.06
N GLY A 287 -6.48 -10.84 4.46
CA GLY A 287 -5.54 -11.89 4.86
C GLY A 287 -4.71 -11.60 6.12
N ASN A 288 -5.06 -10.61 6.95
CA ASN A 288 -4.37 -10.34 8.22
C ASN A 288 -4.86 -11.32 9.31
N THR A 289 -4.03 -11.69 10.30
CA THR A 289 -4.45 -12.68 11.32
C THR A 289 -5.45 -12.12 12.33
N GLU A 290 -5.47 -10.79 12.56
CA GLU A 290 -6.52 -10.09 13.30
C GLU A 290 -7.50 -9.40 12.34
N ALA A 291 -8.22 -8.38 12.79
CA ALA A 291 -9.01 -7.54 11.89
C ALA A 291 -8.13 -6.69 10.97
N GLY A 292 -8.72 -6.17 9.88
CA GLY A 292 -7.99 -5.30 8.96
C GLY A 292 -7.45 -4.04 9.63
N ILE A 293 -8.26 -3.43 10.51
CA ILE A 293 -7.92 -2.20 11.22
C ILE A 293 -8.42 -2.26 12.66
N LEU A 294 -7.70 -1.57 13.53
CA LEU A 294 -8.15 -1.25 14.88
C LEU A 294 -7.82 0.21 15.21
N LEU A 295 -8.81 0.95 15.69
CA LEU A 295 -8.75 2.40 15.92
C LEU A 295 -9.65 2.85 17.08
N ASP A 296 -9.55 4.12 17.47
CA ASP A 296 -10.48 4.75 18.41
C ASP A 296 -11.75 5.25 17.71
N ALA A 297 -12.80 5.45 18.50
CA ALA A 297 -14.11 5.85 18.01
C ALA A 297 -14.09 7.19 17.23
N ASP A 298 -13.27 8.16 17.65
CA ASP A 298 -13.18 9.48 16.98
C ASP A 298 -12.66 9.38 15.54
N ASN A 299 -11.75 8.44 15.26
CA ASN A 299 -11.19 8.24 13.93
C ASN A 299 -12.11 7.44 12.99
N VAL A 300 -13.18 6.81 13.49
CA VAL A 300 -14.13 6.07 12.64
C VAL A 300 -14.76 6.97 11.58
N ALA A 301 -15.11 8.20 11.94
CA ALA A 301 -15.72 9.17 11.01
C ALA A 301 -14.76 9.64 9.91
N LYS A 302 -13.46 9.31 10.00
CA LYS A 302 -12.45 9.63 8.98
C LYS A 302 -12.32 8.55 7.90
N LEU A 303 -12.87 7.35 8.14
CA LEU A 303 -12.84 6.25 7.17
C LEU A 303 -13.81 6.52 6.02
N ASP A 304 -13.41 6.22 4.78
CA ASP A 304 -14.33 6.29 3.64
C ASP A 304 -15.09 4.97 3.42
N VAL A 305 -16.27 5.09 2.82
CA VAL A 305 -17.17 3.96 2.56
C VAL A 305 -16.71 3.00 1.45
N ASN A 306 -15.66 3.35 0.69
CA ASN A 306 -15.10 2.49 -0.36
C ASN A 306 -13.87 1.71 0.08
N SER A 307 -13.36 1.94 1.29
CA SER A 307 -12.37 1.04 1.88
C SER A 307 -13.01 -0.31 2.20
N SER A 308 -12.24 -1.40 2.08
CA SER A 308 -12.71 -2.77 2.36
C SER A 308 -11.85 -3.45 3.41
N PHE A 309 -12.52 -4.10 4.36
CA PHE A 309 -11.89 -4.84 5.46
C PHE A 309 -12.26 -6.33 5.42
N THR A 310 -12.62 -6.81 4.24
CA THR A 310 -13.08 -8.17 3.98
C THR A 310 -11.97 -9.00 3.32
N ASN A 311 -12.26 -10.24 2.92
CA ASN A 311 -11.32 -11.15 2.23
C ASN A 311 -10.23 -11.76 3.13
N GLY A 312 -10.66 -12.46 4.18
CA GLY A 312 -9.81 -13.39 4.91
C GLY A 312 -8.96 -12.76 6.01
N ASN A 313 -9.34 -11.58 6.50
CA ASN A 313 -8.85 -11.14 7.81
C ASN A 313 -9.39 -12.11 8.88
N GLY A 314 -8.69 -12.25 10.00
CA GLY A 314 -9.15 -13.07 11.13
C GLY A 314 -10.55 -12.67 11.58
N ARG A 315 -10.88 -11.36 11.46
CA ARG A 315 -12.24 -10.84 11.55
C ARG A 315 -12.46 -9.77 10.47
N ASN A 316 -13.49 -9.93 9.65
CA ASN A 316 -13.82 -8.99 8.57
C ASN A 316 -14.67 -7.81 9.10
N VAL A 317 -14.07 -7.01 9.98
CA VAL A 317 -14.71 -5.89 10.68
C VAL A 317 -13.71 -4.73 10.81
N VAL A 318 -14.24 -3.54 11.11
CA VAL A 318 -13.47 -2.41 11.64
C VAL A 318 -13.55 -2.46 13.16
N GLU A 319 -12.44 -2.78 13.84
CA GLU A 319 -12.46 -2.86 15.31
C GLU A 319 -12.25 -1.51 15.98
N ILE A 320 -12.96 -1.29 17.08
CA ILE A 320 -12.92 -0.07 17.88
C ILE A 320 -12.57 -0.48 19.31
N PHE A 321 -11.41 -0.06 19.80
CA PHE A 321 -11.02 -0.32 21.17
C PHE A 321 -11.76 0.60 22.16
N ALA A 322 -11.65 0.29 23.46
CA ALA A 322 -12.24 1.07 24.53
C ALA A 322 -11.93 2.57 24.37
N SER A 323 -12.93 3.36 24.03
CA SER A 323 -12.74 4.76 23.67
C SER A 323 -14.02 5.57 23.80
N GLN A 324 -13.88 6.87 23.56
CA GLN A 324 -14.95 7.85 23.63
C GLN A 324 -15.13 8.48 22.25
N LEU A 325 -16.39 8.75 21.88
CA LEU A 325 -16.72 9.76 20.88
C LEU A 325 -16.69 11.12 21.57
N SER A 326 -15.60 11.85 21.36
CA SER A 326 -15.28 13.09 22.06
C SER A 326 -16.22 14.21 21.63
N LYS A 327 -16.66 15.01 22.60
CA LYS A 327 -17.58 16.12 22.37
C LYS A 327 -17.05 17.06 21.29
N ASN A 328 -17.85 17.25 20.26
CA ASN A 328 -17.62 18.24 19.21
C ASN A 328 -18.78 19.22 19.18
N ILE A 329 -18.54 20.47 19.59
CA ILE A 329 -19.58 21.50 19.67
C ILE A 329 -19.91 22.13 18.31
N THR A 330 -19.13 21.86 17.26
CA THR A 330 -19.30 22.49 15.94
C THR A 330 -19.89 21.55 14.88
N ALA A 331 -19.88 20.23 15.10
CA ALA A 331 -20.38 19.27 14.12
C ALA A 331 -20.85 17.95 14.74
N GLU A 332 -21.79 17.29 14.05
CA GLU A 332 -22.14 15.88 14.31
C GLU A 332 -21.00 14.96 13.86
N VAL A 333 -20.70 13.94 14.66
CA VAL A 333 -19.90 12.79 14.24
C VAL A 333 -20.80 11.86 13.45
N ILE A 334 -20.42 11.52 12.21
CA ILE A 334 -21.21 10.65 11.34
C ILE A 334 -20.47 9.34 11.11
N TRP A 335 -21.09 8.23 11.53
CA TRP A 335 -20.65 6.90 11.11
C TRP A 335 -21.43 6.47 9.86
N GLN A 336 -20.70 6.20 8.80
CA GLN A 336 -21.27 5.79 7.51
C GLN A 336 -21.24 4.26 7.36
N GLY A 337 -22.13 3.71 6.54
CA GLY A 337 -22.09 2.28 6.18
C GLY A 337 -21.10 2.04 5.05
N PHE A 338 -20.27 1.01 5.16
CA PHE A 338 -19.40 0.60 4.06
C PHE A 338 -20.21 0.00 2.91
N LYS A 339 -19.73 0.19 1.68
CA LYS A 339 -20.39 -0.38 0.49
C LYS A 339 -20.47 -1.91 0.52
N ASP A 340 -19.46 -2.57 1.09
CA ASP A 340 -19.41 -4.02 1.26
C ASP A 340 -20.10 -4.52 2.54
N LYS A 341 -20.78 -3.63 3.28
CA LYS A 341 -21.47 -3.91 4.55
C LYS A 341 -20.56 -4.43 5.66
N THR A 342 -19.26 -4.12 5.63
CA THR A 342 -18.34 -4.37 6.75
C THR A 342 -18.92 -3.83 8.06
N PRO A 343 -18.98 -4.62 9.15
CA PRO A 343 -19.41 -4.14 10.46
C PRO A 343 -18.33 -3.30 11.16
N TYR A 344 -18.77 -2.34 11.98
CA TYR A 344 -17.96 -1.81 13.08
C TYR A 344 -18.07 -2.75 14.28
N ARG A 345 -16.97 -3.05 14.96
CA ARG A 345 -16.96 -3.90 16.16
C ARG A 345 -16.38 -3.18 17.36
N VAL A 346 -17.20 -2.93 18.37
CA VAL A 346 -16.77 -2.36 19.65
C VAL A 346 -16.25 -3.50 20.54
N LEU A 347 -15.00 -3.38 20.99
CA LEU A 347 -14.34 -4.43 21.77
C LEU A 347 -14.71 -4.43 23.25
N GLU A 348 -14.88 -3.26 23.86
CA GLU A 348 -15.10 -3.14 25.30
C GLU A 348 -16.12 -2.04 25.62
N GLY A 349 -15.69 -0.79 25.81
CA GLY A 349 -16.55 0.34 26.11
C GLY A 349 -16.59 1.37 24.99
N LEU A 350 -17.78 1.90 24.70
CA LEU A 350 -17.96 3.11 23.90
C LEU A 350 -18.74 4.14 24.71
N THR A 351 -18.07 5.22 25.11
CA THR A 351 -18.72 6.40 25.70
C THR A 351 -18.98 7.44 24.61
N VAL A 352 -20.14 8.09 24.64
CA VAL A 352 -20.55 9.07 23.63
C VAL A 352 -20.89 10.39 24.27
N ASP A 353 -19.98 11.35 24.11
CA ASP A 353 -20.19 12.75 24.52
C ASP A 353 -20.46 13.65 23.31
N ALA A 354 -20.23 13.14 22.11
CA ALA A 354 -20.52 13.81 20.85
C ALA A 354 -22.00 13.73 20.45
N ASN A 355 -22.42 14.65 19.58
CA ASN A 355 -23.61 14.50 18.76
C ASN A 355 -23.31 13.44 17.69
N TRP A 356 -23.86 12.24 17.81
CA TRP A 356 -23.50 11.10 16.97
C TRP A 356 -24.66 10.67 16.08
N LYS A 357 -24.42 10.66 14.78
CA LYS A 357 -25.34 10.17 13.76
C LYS A 357 -24.84 8.88 13.14
N ILE A 358 -25.72 7.89 13.05
CA ILE A 358 -25.46 6.61 12.40
C ILE A 358 -26.29 6.54 11.12
N SER A 359 -25.62 6.33 9.99
CA SER A 359 -26.28 6.30 8.67
C SER A 359 -27.02 4.98 8.42
N PRO A 360 -28.05 4.96 7.54
CA PRO A 360 -28.75 3.72 7.18
C PRO A 360 -27.82 2.59 6.73
N GLY A 361 -28.15 1.35 7.12
CA GLY A 361 -27.40 0.14 6.75
C GLY A 361 -26.14 -0.13 7.56
N VAL A 362 -25.77 0.74 8.51
CA VAL A 362 -24.64 0.49 9.41
C VAL A 362 -24.91 -0.73 10.31
N VAL A 363 -23.90 -1.58 10.47
CA VAL A 363 -23.89 -2.69 11.42
C VAL A 363 -22.83 -2.42 12.50
N ILE A 364 -23.25 -2.46 13.76
CA ILE A 364 -22.39 -2.38 14.94
C ILE A 364 -22.47 -3.71 15.68
N GLU A 365 -21.32 -4.32 15.89
CA GLU A 365 -21.13 -5.53 16.68
C GLU A 365 -20.52 -5.19 18.03
N MET A 366 -21.13 -5.70 19.10
CA MET A 366 -20.69 -5.53 20.47
C MET A 366 -20.03 -6.82 20.91
N SER A 367 -18.76 -6.75 21.33
CA SER A 367 -18.05 -7.91 21.87
C SER A 367 -18.65 -8.37 23.20
N GLU A 368 -18.24 -9.55 23.67
CA GLU A 368 -18.80 -10.11 24.91
C GLU A 368 -18.57 -9.15 26.08
N GLY A 369 -19.63 -8.84 26.82
CA GLY A 369 -19.54 -7.90 27.95
C GLY A 369 -19.28 -6.44 27.55
N ALA A 370 -19.27 -6.09 26.26
CA ALA A 370 -19.11 -4.71 25.83
C ALA A 370 -20.32 -3.84 26.24
N ARG A 371 -20.08 -2.54 26.46
CA ARG A 371 -21.10 -1.54 26.85
C ARG A 371 -21.03 -0.32 25.95
N MET A 372 -22.20 0.26 25.67
CA MET A 372 -22.32 1.58 25.05
C MET A 372 -23.01 2.56 26.02
N SER A 373 -22.51 3.78 26.14
CA SER A 373 -23.03 4.83 27.03
C SER A 373 -23.15 6.14 26.28
N ILE A 374 -24.34 6.76 26.29
CA ILE A 374 -24.58 8.09 25.73
C ILE A 374 -24.69 9.05 26.92
N ASP A 375 -23.64 9.83 27.17
CA ASP A 375 -23.43 10.50 28.45
C ASP A 375 -23.73 12.01 28.36
N GLU A 376 -23.23 12.71 27.33
CA GLU A 376 -23.51 14.14 27.13
C GLU A 376 -24.30 14.47 25.85
N GLY A 377 -23.86 13.94 24.70
CA GLY A 377 -24.39 14.33 23.39
C GLY A 377 -25.74 13.66 23.05
N TYR A 378 -25.84 13.11 21.85
CA TYR A 378 -27.00 12.30 21.48
C TYR A 378 -26.62 11.21 20.50
N ILE A 379 -27.51 10.23 20.37
CA ILE A 379 -27.44 9.21 19.33
C ILE A 379 -28.65 9.34 18.40
N ASN A 380 -28.39 9.59 17.11
CA ASN A 380 -29.40 9.58 16.07
C ASN A 380 -29.10 8.43 15.10
N ALA A 381 -29.77 7.30 15.28
CA ALA A 381 -29.73 6.16 14.38
C ALA A 381 -31.08 6.05 13.65
N THR A 382 -31.15 6.69 12.49
CA THR A 382 -32.34 6.67 11.62
C THR A 382 -32.01 5.85 10.37
N GLY A 383 -32.42 4.58 10.37
CA GLY A 383 -32.34 3.68 9.23
C GLY A 383 -33.54 3.85 8.28
N THR A 384 -33.67 2.90 7.36
CA THR A 384 -34.88 2.76 6.53
C THR A 384 -35.38 1.31 6.59
N GLN A 385 -36.59 1.06 6.08
CA GLN A 385 -37.14 -0.30 6.01
C GLN A 385 -36.24 -1.28 5.24
N THR A 386 -35.51 -0.81 4.22
CA THR A 386 -34.60 -1.62 3.39
C THR A 386 -33.14 -1.54 3.82
N ALA A 387 -32.74 -0.50 4.56
CA ALA A 387 -31.40 -0.28 5.07
C ALA A 387 -31.45 0.01 6.58
N LYS A 388 -31.90 -0.98 7.35
CA LYS A 388 -31.94 -0.91 8.81
C LYS A 388 -30.54 -0.74 9.39
N ILE A 389 -30.45 -0.05 10.51
CA ILE A 389 -29.24 -0.03 11.33
C ILE A 389 -29.31 -1.23 12.28
N VAL A 390 -28.20 -1.94 12.46
CA VAL A 390 -28.16 -3.13 13.31
C VAL A 390 -27.13 -2.94 14.42
N ILE A 391 -27.53 -3.14 15.67
CA ILE A 391 -26.66 -3.19 16.85
C ILE A 391 -26.85 -4.55 17.52
N LYS A 392 -25.81 -5.37 17.55
CA LYS A 392 -25.94 -6.78 17.97
C LYS A 392 -24.71 -7.29 18.70
N GLY A 393 -24.85 -8.38 19.45
CA GLY A 393 -23.69 -9.14 19.93
C GLY A 393 -22.88 -9.71 18.77
N ALA A 394 -21.55 -9.69 18.87
CA ALA A 394 -20.62 -10.13 17.80
C ALA A 394 -20.81 -11.60 17.37
N GLU A 395 -21.31 -12.46 18.27
CA GLU A 395 -21.62 -13.87 17.99
C GLU A 395 -23.11 -14.15 17.79
N ASN A 396 -23.95 -13.12 17.70
CA ASN A 396 -25.41 -13.23 17.56
C ASN A 396 -26.09 -14.09 18.65
N LYS A 397 -25.53 -14.12 19.85
CA LYS A 397 -26.12 -14.80 21.02
C LYS A 397 -27.02 -13.84 21.81
N PRO A 398 -28.11 -14.34 22.43
CA PRO A 398 -28.87 -13.54 23.40
C PRO A 398 -27.99 -13.26 24.62
N ALA A 399 -28.26 -12.16 25.33
CA ALA A 399 -27.54 -11.78 26.56
C ALA A 399 -26.00 -11.87 26.45
N TYR A 400 -25.44 -11.42 25.33
CA TYR A 400 -24.02 -11.50 24.99
C TYR A 400 -23.22 -10.26 25.43
N TRP A 401 -23.78 -9.07 25.22
CA TRP A 401 -23.16 -7.80 25.60
C TRP A 401 -23.98 -7.12 26.69
N ARG A 402 -23.43 -6.09 27.35
CA ARG A 402 -24.08 -5.50 28.55
C ARG A 402 -25.33 -4.69 28.24
N GLY A 403 -25.41 -4.10 27.05
CA GLY A 403 -26.48 -3.19 26.66
C GLY A 403 -26.01 -1.75 26.49
N LEU A 404 -26.93 -0.91 26.03
CA LEU A 404 -26.77 0.51 25.78
C LEU A 404 -27.50 1.31 26.85
N ILE A 405 -26.86 2.34 27.39
CA ILE A 405 -27.49 3.28 28.33
C ILE A 405 -27.43 4.70 27.80
N CYS A 406 -28.55 5.42 27.90
CA CYS A 406 -28.68 6.81 27.51
C CYS A 406 -29.01 7.67 28.74
N TYR A 407 -28.14 8.63 29.03
CA TYR A 407 -28.29 9.60 30.13
C TYR A 407 -28.82 10.97 29.68
N THR A 408 -28.86 11.22 28.37
CA THR A 408 -29.01 12.58 27.85
C THR A 408 -30.48 12.96 27.66
N THR A 409 -30.77 14.24 27.83
CA THR A 409 -32.11 14.82 27.69
C THR A 409 -32.42 15.25 26.25
N SER A 410 -31.52 14.95 25.33
CA SER A 410 -31.61 15.43 23.94
C SER A 410 -32.84 14.86 23.23
N VAL A 411 -33.54 15.73 22.51
CA VAL A 411 -34.66 15.33 21.65
C VAL A 411 -34.21 14.49 20.45
N ASN A 412 -32.91 14.54 20.15
CA ASN A 412 -32.29 13.87 19.01
C ASN A 412 -31.80 12.46 19.32
N ASN A 413 -32.06 11.96 20.54
CA ASN A 413 -31.91 10.54 20.86
C ASN A 413 -32.99 9.74 20.13
N ILE A 414 -32.65 9.22 18.95
CA ILE A 414 -33.60 8.61 18.03
C ILE A 414 -33.08 7.25 17.58
N PHE A 415 -33.92 6.23 17.75
CA PHE A 415 -33.86 4.95 17.05
C PHE A 415 -35.09 4.80 16.17
N GLU A 416 -34.87 4.81 14.85
CA GLU A 416 -35.89 4.64 13.83
C GLU A 416 -35.39 3.60 12.82
N HIS A 417 -36.14 2.53 12.59
CA HIS A 417 -35.70 1.39 11.77
C HIS A 417 -34.36 0.76 12.22
N VAL A 418 -34.22 0.54 13.53
CA VAL A 418 -33.03 -0.09 14.14
C VAL A 418 -33.36 -1.50 14.62
N GLU A 419 -32.41 -2.43 14.50
CA GLU A 419 -32.47 -3.74 15.14
C GLU A 419 -31.43 -3.83 16.26
N ILE A 420 -31.88 -3.96 17.51
CA ILE A 420 -31.02 -4.04 18.69
C ILE A 420 -31.19 -5.41 19.33
N THR A 421 -30.12 -6.18 19.41
CA THR A 421 -30.19 -7.59 19.82
C THR A 421 -29.08 -8.04 20.77
N GLY A 422 -29.42 -8.92 21.71
CA GLY A 422 -28.44 -9.67 22.50
C GLY A 422 -27.80 -8.93 23.68
N GLY A 423 -28.38 -7.83 24.15
CA GLY A 423 -27.94 -7.09 25.33
C GLY A 423 -28.36 -7.76 26.65
N GLY A 424 -27.92 -7.20 27.77
CA GLY A 424 -28.28 -7.70 29.10
C GLY A 424 -27.52 -8.95 29.57
N SER A 425 -26.27 -9.13 29.16
CA SER A 425 -25.41 -10.22 29.70
C SER A 425 -25.24 -10.14 31.22
N THR A 426 -25.16 -8.92 31.75
CA THR A 426 -25.17 -8.59 33.17
C THR A 426 -26.01 -7.34 33.39
N ALA A 427 -26.30 -7.02 34.66
CA ALA A 427 -27.05 -5.82 34.99
C ALA A 427 -26.34 -4.57 34.44
N LEU A 428 -27.09 -3.74 33.71
CA LEU A 428 -26.61 -2.51 33.11
C LEU A 428 -26.73 -1.35 34.09
N VAL A 429 -27.90 -1.19 34.71
CA VAL A 429 -28.22 -0.13 35.69
C VAL A 429 -29.37 -0.59 36.61
N SER A 430 -29.39 -0.14 37.86
CA SER A 430 -30.45 -0.47 38.84
C SER A 430 -30.76 -1.97 39.00
N GLY A 431 -29.74 -2.83 38.85
CA GLY A 431 -29.90 -4.29 38.87
C GLY A 431 -30.61 -4.89 37.65
N LYS A 432 -30.97 -4.08 36.64
CA LYS A 432 -31.71 -4.53 35.45
C LYS A 432 -30.78 -4.95 34.33
N LYS A 433 -31.05 -6.10 33.72
CA LYS A 433 -30.43 -6.55 32.46
C LYS A 433 -31.29 -6.08 31.29
N VAL A 434 -30.72 -5.33 30.34
CA VAL A 434 -31.48 -4.78 29.21
C VAL A 434 -30.68 -4.65 27.92
N ASN A 435 -31.39 -4.57 26.78
CA ASN A 435 -30.80 -4.05 25.54
C ASN A 435 -30.55 -2.54 25.65
N ILE A 436 -31.56 -1.80 26.13
CA ILE A 436 -31.55 -0.33 26.20
C ILE A 436 -32.01 0.12 27.59
N ALA A 437 -31.24 0.97 28.24
CA ALA A 437 -31.65 1.73 29.42
C ALA A 437 -31.73 3.22 29.06
N VAL A 438 -32.87 3.85 29.33
CA VAL A 438 -33.00 5.32 29.35
C VAL A 438 -33.03 5.72 30.82
N TYR A 439 -31.96 6.34 31.28
CA TYR A 439 -31.69 6.50 32.70
C TYR A 439 -31.12 7.87 33.00
N GLY A 440 -31.76 8.63 33.88
CA GLY A 440 -31.28 9.93 34.34
C GLY A 440 -32.42 10.92 34.51
N SER A 441 -32.12 12.10 35.07
CA SER A 441 -33.11 13.16 35.23
C SER A 441 -33.51 13.70 33.85
N GLN A 442 -34.75 13.45 33.44
CA GLN A 442 -35.31 13.88 32.15
C GLN A 442 -34.61 13.28 30.92
N ALA A 443 -33.87 12.18 31.11
CA ALA A 443 -33.28 11.45 29.99
C ALA A 443 -34.41 11.00 29.04
N ARG A 444 -34.19 11.09 27.73
CA ARG A 444 -35.26 10.78 26.77
C ARG A 444 -34.75 10.14 25.50
N MET A 445 -35.57 9.28 24.90
CA MET A 445 -35.29 8.65 23.60
C MET A 445 -36.58 8.37 22.84
N GLN A 446 -36.57 8.56 21.52
CA GLN A 446 -37.63 8.09 20.63
C GLN A 446 -37.20 6.77 20.00
N ILE A 447 -38.03 5.73 20.12
CA ILE A 447 -37.78 4.41 19.56
C ILE A 447 -39.00 4.02 18.72
N LYS A 448 -38.83 3.89 17.41
CA LYS A 448 -39.91 3.67 16.44
C LYS A 448 -39.50 2.72 15.32
N ASN A 449 -40.46 1.96 14.81
CA ASN A 449 -40.32 0.97 13.73
C ASN A 449 -39.07 0.09 13.84
N SER A 450 -38.69 -0.23 15.07
CA SER A 450 -37.45 -0.92 15.43
C SER A 450 -37.76 -2.31 16.00
N LYS A 451 -36.75 -3.18 16.00
CA LYS A 451 -36.81 -4.51 16.60
C LYS A 451 -35.87 -4.58 17.79
N ILE A 452 -36.39 -4.94 18.97
CA ILE A 452 -35.61 -5.09 20.20
C ILE A 452 -35.76 -6.52 20.71
N SER A 453 -34.68 -7.30 20.72
CA SER A 453 -34.79 -8.73 21.03
C SER A 453 -33.58 -9.36 21.73
N GLY A 454 -33.76 -10.56 22.27
CA GLY A 454 -32.66 -11.36 22.83
C GLY A 454 -32.04 -10.76 24.10
N SER A 455 -32.76 -9.92 24.83
CA SER A 455 -32.26 -9.34 26.09
C SER A 455 -32.21 -10.39 27.21
N GLY A 456 -31.15 -10.37 28.02
CA GLY A 456 -31.07 -11.15 29.26
C GLY A 456 -32.02 -10.68 30.38
N GLY A 457 -32.79 -9.62 30.15
CA GLY A 457 -33.89 -9.16 31.00
C GLY A 457 -34.97 -8.47 30.15
N TYR A 458 -35.22 -7.18 30.37
CA TYR A 458 -36.19 -6.42 29.57
C TYR A 458 -35.61 -5.95 28.23
N GLY A 459 -36.44 -5.75 27.21
CA GLY A 459 -36.02 -5.06 25.99
C GLY A 459 -35.56 -3.62 26.27
N VAL A 460 -36.39 -2.85 26.95
CA VAL A 460 -36.09 -1.46 27.34
C VAL A 460 -36.39 -1.24 28.82
N TYR A 461 -35.52 -0.54 29.54
CA TYR A 461 -35.77 -0.02 30.88
C TYR A 461 -35.80 1.51 30.85
N VAL A 462 -36.79 2.11 31.51
CA VAL A 462 -36.95 3.56 31.64
C VAL A 462 -37.11 3.90 33.12
N ASN A 463 -36.17 4.69 33.67
CA ASN A 463 -36.26 5.11 35.07
C ASN A 463 -37.36 6.16 35.27
N TYR A 464 -37.78 6.39 36.52
CA TYR A 464 -38.90 7.27 36.90
C TYR A 464 -38.82 8.73 36.44
N GLN A 465 -37.64 9.23 36.06
CA GLN A 465 -37.47 10.59 35.53
C GLN A 465 -37.19 10.61 34.03
N ALA A 466 -37.08 9.45 33.39
CA ALA A 466 -36.84 9.34 31.97
C ALA A 466 -38.14 9.12 31.19
N SER A 467 -38.05 9.34 29.87
CA SER A 467 -39.18 9.14 28.97
C SER A 467 -38.76 8.47 27.67
N VAL A 468 -39.68 7.70 27.11
CA VAL A 468 -39.66 7.28 25.71
C VAL A 468 -41.05 7.53 25.13
N ASN A 469 -41.21 7.43 23.82
CA ASN A 469 -42.53 7.57 23.18
C ASN A 469 -43.57 6.61 23.79
N GLU A 470 -44.80 7.10 23.98
CA GLU A 470 -45.89 6.38 24.65
C GLU A 470 -46.27 5.09 23.92
N ASP A 471 -46.22 5.14 22.59
CA ASP A 471 -46.56 4.06 21.68
C ASP A 471 -45.41 3.05 21.47
N ILE A 472 -44.33 3.11 22.25
CA ILE A 472 -43.12 2.26 22.07
C ILE A 472 -43.44 0.77 21.88
N GLU A 473 -44.43 0.23 22.59
CA GLU A 473 -44.77 -1.20 22.49
C GLU A 473 -45.57 -1.56 21.24
N THR A 474 -46.29 -0.62 20.63
CA THR A 474 -47.16 -0.85 19.47
C THR A 474 -46.47 -0.50 18.16
N VAL A 475 -45.55 0.47 18.15
CA VAL A 475 -44.79 0.87 16.96
C VAL A 475 -43.48 0.11 16.77
N ASN A 476 -43.09 -0.76 17.72
CA ASN A 476 -41.88 -1.58 17.64
C ASN A 476 -42.21 -3.06 17.81
N THR A 477 -41.28 -3.91 17.34
CA THR A 477 -41.35 -5.35 17.57
C THR A 477 -40.42 -5.76 18.70
N PHE A 478 -40.96 -6.49 19.67
CA PHE A 478 -40.19 -7.09 20.77
C PHE A 478 -40.27 -8.61 20.67
N ALA A 479 -39.14 -9.29 20.82
CA ALA A 479 -39.07 -10.75 20.79
C ALA A 479 -37.97 -11.26 21.73
N ASP A 480 -38.15 -12.44 22.32
CA ASP A 480 -37.08 -13.17 23.03
C ASP A 480 -36.34 -12.36 24.12
N ASN A 481 -37.03 -11.44 24.79
CA ASN A 481 -36.50 -10.72 25.96
C ASN A 481 -36.99 -11.46 27.21
N VAL A 482 -36.07 -11.83 28.11
CA VAL A 482 -36.34 -12.75 29.24
C VAL A 482 -37.42 -12.24 30.20
N GLU A 483 -37.40 -10.96 30.57
CA GLU A 483 -38.30 -10.41 31.60
C GLU A 483 -39.50 -9.64 31.01
N GLY A 484 -39.40 -9.16 29.77
CA GLY A 484 -40.50 -8.47 29.09
C GLY A 484 -40.07 -7.44 28.05
N LYS A 485 -41.04 -6.71 27.51
CA LYS A 485 -40.82 -5.70 26.47
C LYS A 485 -40.17 -4.44 27.04
N VAL A 486 -40.91 -3.74 27.91
CA VAL A 486 -40.51 -2.47 28.52
C VAL A 486 -40.80 -2.51 30.01
N LEU A 487 -39.82 -2.09 30.82
CA LEU A 487 -40.02 -1.79 32.24
C LEU A 487 -40.00 -0.27 32.44
N ARG A 488 -41.04 0.26 33.08
CA ARG A 488 -41.13 1.65 33.53
C ARG A 488 -41.21 1.66 35.04
N GLU A 489 -40.37 2.46 35.67
CA GLU A 489 -40.39 2.71 37.12
C GLU A 489 -40.91 4.10 37.46
#